data_AF-A0A6P2FTX5-F1
#
_entry.id   AF-A0A6P2FTX5-F1
#
_cell.length_a   1.000
_cell.length_b   1.000
_cell.length_c   1.000
_cell.angle_alpha   90.00
_cell.angle_beta   90.00
_cell.angle_gamma   90.00
#
_symmetry.space_group_name_H-M   'P 1'
#
loop_
_entity.id
_entity.type
_entity.pdbx_description
1 polymer ?
#
loop_
_entity_poly.entity_id
_entity_poly.type
_entity_poly.pdbx_seq_one_letter_code
_entity_poly.pdbx_strand_id
1 'polypeptide(L)'
;MPFLAPSFARLPPLAYLLADQMESRKNIARHLGVSLRTLQRYQASGNAPRAVYLTLWFESRWGLATLHAQAFNEAQHARAWVASLERECERLRGVIRALENVQGQAAANSAVFNAF
;
A
#
# COMPACT_ATOMS: atom_id res chain seq x y z
N MET A 1 -6.32 4.30 -6.10
CA MET A 1 -6.12 3.05 -5.34
C MET A 1 -6.41 1.88 -6.27
N PRO A 2 -5.42 1.04 -6.61
CA PRO A 2 -5.69 -0.19 -7.36
C PRO A 2 -6.56 -1.14 -6.53
N PHE A 3 -7.32 -2.00 -7.20
CA PHE A 3 -8.13 -3.01 -6.54
C PHE A 3 -7.22 -4.02 -5.81
N LEU A 4 -7.34 -4.08 -4.48
CA LEU A 4 -6.41 -4.84 -3.61
C LEU A 4 -6.78 -6.32 -3.45
N ALA A 5 -7.87 -6.80 -4.05
CA ALA A 5 -8.26 -8.19 -3.85
C ALA A 5 -7.28 -9.14 -4.57
N PRO A 6 -6.85 -10.22 -3.90
CA PRO A 6 -5.97 -11.20 -4.52
C PRO A 6 -6.58 -11.78 -5.81
N SER A 7 -5.72 -12.00 -6.79
CA SER A 7 -6.05 -12.81 -7.96
C SER A 7 -6.40 -14.23 -7.52
N PHE A 8 -7.32 -14.90 -8.22
CA PHE A 8 -7.71 -16.27 -7.87
C PHE A 8 -6.54 -17.25 -7.72
N ALA A 9 -5.50 -17.11 -8.54
CA ALA A 9 -4.28 -17.93 -8.47
C ALA A 9 -3.48 -17.78 -7.16
N ARG A 10 -3.77 -16.77 -6.33
CA ARG A 10 -3.10 -16.50 -5.05
C ARG A 10 -3.97 -16.83 -3.84
N LEU A 11 -5.17 -17.36 -4.06
CA LEU A 11 -6.06 -17.77 -2.97
C LEU A 11 -5.73 -19.21 -2.54
N PRO A 12 -5.58 -19.48 -1.23
CA PRO A 12 -5.46 -20.83 -0.74
C PRO A 12 -6.72 -21.65 -1.05
N PRO A 13 -6.62 -23.00 -1.14
CA PRO A 13 -7.80 -23.84 -1.30
C PRO A 13 -8.80 -23.63 -0.15
N LEU A 14 -10.09 -23.81 -0.43
CA LEU A 14 -11.17 -23.50 0.52
C LEU A 14 -11.01 -24.24 1.86
N ALA A 15 -10.50 -25.47 1.83
CA ALA A 15 -10.23 -26.26 3.02
C ALA A 15 -9.24 -25.57 3.97
N TYR A 16 -8.18 -24.95 3.44
CA TYR A 16 -7.19 -24.22 4.24
C TYR A 16 -7.77 -22.94 4.82
N LEU A 17 -8.51 -22.18 4.00
CA LEU A 17 -9.18 -20.96 4.45
C LEU A 17 -10.18 -21.25 5.58
N LEU A 18 -10.93 -22.33 5.44
CA LEU A 18 -11.88 -22.79 6.45
C LEU A 18 -11.19 -23.35 7.70
N ALA A 19 -10.03 -23.98 7.57
CA ALA A 19 -9.26 -24.50 8.70
C ALA A 19 -8.56 -23.40 9.50
N ASP A 20 -8.27 -22.25 8.88
CA ASP A 20 -7.67 -21.09 9.54
C ASP A 20 -8.67 -20.35 10.46
N GLN A 21 -9.97 -20.56 10.27
CA GLN A 21 -11.01 -19.92 11.06
C GLN A 21 -11.14 -20.58 12.44
N MET A 22 -11.19 -19.76 13.49
CA MET A 22 -11.43 -20.23 14.87
C MET A 22 -12.92 -20.47 15.17
N GLU A 23 -13.80 -19.82 14.43
CA GLU A 23 -15.25 -19.87 14.64
C GLU A 23 -15.88 -21.20 14.21
N SER A 24 -17.01 -21.54 14.84
CA SER A 24 -17.79 -22.71 14.44
C SER A 24 -18.32 -22.57 13.01
N ARG A 25 -18.50 -23.69 12.28
CA ARG A 25 -19.09 -23.68 10.92
C ARG A 25 -20.45 -23.00 10.86
N LYS A 26 -21.24 -23.08 11.93
CA LYS A 26 -22.54 -22.40 12.03
C LYS A 26 -22.40 -20.87 12.08
N ASN A 27 -21.43 -20.37 12.85
CA ASN A 27 -21.16 -18.94 12.94
C ASN A 27 -20.54 -18.41 11.65
N ILE A 28 -19.61 -19.15 11.04
CA ILE A 28 -19.04 -18.82 9.72
C ILE A 28 -20.15 -18.74 8.67
N ALA A 29 -21.06 -19.71 8.61
CA ALA A 29 -22.18 -19.69 7.67
C ALA A 29 -23.07 -18.46 7.88
N ARG A 30 -23.40 -18.13 9.13
CA ARG A 30 -24.15 -16.92 9.49
C ARG A 30 -23.43 -15.65 9.02
N HIS A 31 -22.13 -15.54 9.28
CA HIS A 31 -21.32 -14.39 8.89
C HIS A 31 -21.25 -14.24 7.36
N LEU A 32 -21.12 -15.35 6.63
CA LEU A 32 -21.14 -15.38 5.17
C LEU A 32 -22.54 -15.16 4.56
N GLY A 33 -23.60 -15.07 5.37
CA GLY A 33 -24.98 -14.92 4.89
C GLY A 33 -25.52 -16.16 4.16
N VAL A 34 -24.99 -17.35 4.45
CA VAL A 34 -25.42 -18.61 3.82
C VAL A 34 -25.92 -19.63 4.84
N SER A 35 -26.70 -20.61 4.38
CA SER A 35 -27.10 -21.73 5.25
C SER A 35 -25.90 -22.62 5.60
N LEU A 36 -25.95 -23.30 6.75
CA LEU A 36 -24.93 -24.28 7.13
C LEU A 36 -24.80 -25.40 6.09
N ARG A 37 -25.93 -25.86 5.52
CA ARG A 37 -25.96 -26.85 4.44
C ARG A 37 -25.23 -26.36 3.19
N THR A 38 -25.38 -25.09 2.85
CA THR A 38 -24.68 -24.45 1.74
C THR A 38 -23.17 -24.43 1.98
N LEU A 39 -22.74 -24.07 3.19
CA LEU A 39 -21.32 -24.08 3.55
C LEU A 39 -20.73 -25.50 3.52
N GLN A 40 -21.46 -26.50 4.02
CA GLN A 40 -21.06 -27.91 3.94
C GLN A 40 -20.94 -28.40 2.51
N ARG A 41 -21.87 -28.00 1.63
CA ARG A 41 -21.79 -28.30 0.19
C ARG A 41 -20.52 -27.73 -0.42
N TYR A 42 -20.18 -26.48 -0.12
CA TYR A 42 -18.93 -25.87 -0.60
C TYR A 42 -17.70 -26.59 -0.10
N GLN A 43 -17.70 -26.99 1.17
CA GLN A 43 -16.61 -27.77 1.75
C GLN A 43 -16.47 -29.14 1.05
N ALA A 44 -17.57 -29.82 0.76
CA ALA A 44 -17.57 -31.11 0.08
C ALA A 44 -17.11 -31.01 -1.39
N SER A 45 -17.54 -29.97 -2.10
CA SER A 45 -17.11 -29.73 -3.49
C SER A 45 -15.73 -29.11 -3.61
N GLY A 46 -15.14 -28.66 -2.49
CA GLY A 46 -13.89 -27.89 -2.48
C GLY A 46 -13.97 -26.53 -3.18
N ASN A 47 -15.19 -26.07 -3.52
CA ASN A 47 -15.42 -24.89 -4.34
C ASN A 47 -16.58 -24.06 -3.79
N ALA A 48 -16.41 -22.73 -3.83
CA ALA A 48 -17.36 -21.74 -3.37
C ALA A 48 -17.38 -20.52 -4.31
N PRO A 49 -18.43 -19.67 -4.26
CA PRO A 49 -18.40 -18.39 -4.95
C PRO A 49 -17.19 -17.55 -4.52
N ARG A 50 -16.64 -16.75 -5.45
CA ARG A 50 -15.46 -15.89 -5.20
C ARG A 50 -15.59 -15.06 -3.93
N ALA A 51 -16.78 -14.50 -3.68
CA ALA A 51 -17.05 -13.69 -2.50
C ALA A 51 -16.70 -14.44 -1.20
N VAL A 52 -17.06 -15.73 -1.11
CA VAL A 52 -16.75 -16.57 0.06
C VAL A 52 -15.24 -16.71 0.26
N TYR A 53 -14.51 -16.98 -0.82
CA TYR A 53 -13.04 -17.07 -0.75
C TYR A 53 -12.43 -15.75 -0.28
N LEU A 54 -12.88 -14.62 -0.81
CA LEU A 54 -12.35 -13.31 -0.46
C LEU A 54 -12.63 -12.98 1.01
N THR A 55 -13.87 -13.18 1.48
CA THR A 55 -14.22 -12.92 2.88
C THR A 55 -13.36 -13.77 3.82
N LEU A 56 -13.27 -15.08 3.58
CA LEU A 56 -12.45 -15.97 4.41
C LEU A 56 -10.95 -15.62 4.33
N TRP A 57 -10.48 -15.16 3.17
CA TRP A 57 -9.09 -14.75 3.01
C TRP A 57 -8.77 -13.47 3.79
N PHE A 58 -9.63 -12.46 3.75
CA PHE A 58 -9.41 -11.21 4.51
C PHE A 58 -9.41 -11.43 6.02
N GLU A 59 -10.18 -12.38 6.52
CA GLU A 59 -10.19 -12.79 7.94
C GLU A 59 -9.05 -13.76 8.30
N SER A 60 -8.37 -14.34 7.31
CA SER A 60 -7.28 -15.30 7.54
C SER A 60 -5.99 -14.61 7.96
N ARG A 61 -5.10 -15.39 8.60
CA ARG A 61 -3.74 -14.94 8.94
C ARG A 61 -2.95 -14.46 7.71
N TRP A 62 -3.17 -15.06 6.54
CA TRP A 62 -2.51 -14.64 5.30
C TRP A 62 -3.01 -13.29 4.80
N GLY A 63 -4.32 -13.06 4.84
CA GLY A 63 -4.92 -11.78 4.45
C GLY A 63 -4.45 -10.67 5.36
N LEU A 64 -4.52 -10.89 6.67
CA LEU A 64 -4.07 -9.93 7.67
C LEU A 64 -2.57 -9.60 7.52
N ALA A 65 -1.72 -10.62 7.36
CA ALA A 65 -0.28 -10.41 7.14
C ALA A 65 0.01 -9.63 5.84
N THR A 66 -0.73 -9.90 4.77
CA THR A 66 -0.59 -9.18 3.50
C THR A 66 -0.97 -7.69 3.65
N LEU A 67 -2.09 -7.42 4.34
CA LEU A 67 -2.52 -6.05 4.62
C LEU A 67 -1.50 -5.30 5.48
N HIS A 68 -0.96 -5.94 6.53
CA HIS A 68 0.08 -5.34 7.35
C HIS A 68 1.36 -5.04 6.57
N ALA A 69 1.83 -6.00 5.77
CA ALA A 69 3.03 -5.81 4.95
C ALA A 69 2.85 -4.66 3.94
N GLN A 70 1.68 -4.57 3.32
CA GLN A 70 1.36 -3.48 2.41
C GLN A 70 1.35 -2.12 3.12
N ALA A 71 0.63 -2.00 4.24
CA ALA A 71 0.55 -0.76 5.01
C ALA A 71 1.94 -0.31 5.50
N PHE A 72 2.77 -1.27 5.94
CA PHE A 72 4.15 -1.00 6.34
C PHE A 72 4.98 -0.47 5.17
N ASN A 73 4.94 -1.14 4.01
CA ASN A 73 5.69 -0.74 2.83
C ASN A 73 5.24 0.64 2.32
N GLU A 74 3.94 0.91 2.27
CA GLU A 74 3.40 2.22 1.89
C GLU A 74 3.91 3.33 2.81
N ALA A 75 3.93 3.10 4.13
CA ALA A 75 4.46 4.06 5.09
C ALA A 75 5.97 4.31 4.90
N GLN A 76 6.76 3.26 4.63
CA GLN A 76 8.19 3.39 4.35
C GLN A 76 8.43 4.17 3.05
N HIS A 77 7.68 3.86 2.00
CA HIS A 77 7.76 4.59 0.74
C HIS A 77 7.42 6.07 0.90
N ALA A 78 6.35 6.38 1.63
CA ALA A 78 5.97 7.78 1.90
C ALA A 78 7.07 8.53 2.65
N ARG A 79 7.66 7.91 3.69
CA ARG A 79 8.78 8.51 4.44
C ARG A 79 10.01 8.74 3.57
N ALA A 80 10.41 7.75 2.79
CA ALA A 80 11.56 7.86 1.89
C ALA A 80 11.35 8.93 0.81
N TRP A 81 10.12 9.02 0.29
CA TRP A 81 9.73 10.03 -0.69
C TRP A 81 9.85 11.45 -0.12
N VAL A 82 9.28 11.70 1.07
CA VAL A 82 9.38 12.99 1.75
C VAL A 82 10.85 13.37 2.01
N ALA A 83 11.66 12.45 2.56
CA ALA A 83 13.07 12.71 2.81
C ALA A 83 13.86 12.99 1.51
N SER A 84 13.47 12.38 0.39
CA SER A 84 14.06 12.68 -0.92
C SER A 84 13.69 14.08 -1.40
N LEU A 85 12.42 14.48 -1.25
CA LEU A 85 11.96 15.81 -1.61
C LEU A 85 12.61 16.90 -0.76
N GLU A 86 12.77 16.68 0.54
CA GLU A 86 13.44 17.62 1.44
C GLU A 86 14.90 17.85 1.03
N ARG A 87 15.63 16.77 0.72
CA ARG A 87 17.02 16.88 0.21
C ARG A 87 17.09 17.65 -1.10
N GLU A 88 16.15 17.42 -2.01
CA GLU A 88 16.11 18.12 -3.28
C GLU A 88 15.76 19.60 -3.12
N CYS A 89 14.80 19.93 -2.27
CA CYS A 89 14.47 21.31 -1.90
C CYS A 89 15.68 22.03 -1.31
N GLU A 90 16.43 21.38 -0.42
CA GLU A 90 17.62 22.00 0.18
C GLU A 90 18.73 22.20 -0.86
N ARG A 91 18.94 21.22 -1.75
CA ARG A 91 19.88 21.34 -2.87
C ARG A 91 19.52 22.55 -3.76
N LEU A 92 18.24 22.67 -4.14
CA LEU A 92 17.76 23.76 -4.99
C LEU A 92 17.90 25.13 -4.30
N ARG A 93 17.58 25.23 -3.01
CA ARG A 93 17.80 26.45 -2.22
C ARG A 93 19.28 26.83 -2.19
N GLY A 94 20.18 25.85 -2.05
CA GLY A 94 21.62 26.07 -2.13
C GLY A 94 22.06 26.65 -3.48
N VAL A 95 21.54 26.09 -4.59
CA VAL A 95 21.81 26.60 -5.95
C VAL A 95 21.29 28.03 -6.12
N ILE A 96 20.06 28.31 -5.68
CA ILE A 96 19.46 29.66 -5.76
C ILE A 96 20.33 30.67 -5.01
N ARG A 97 20.70 30.37 -3.75
CA ARG A 97 21.58 31.26 -2.97
C ARG A 97 22.92 31.51 -3.65
N ALA A 98 23.53 30.48 -4.24
CA ALA A 98 24.79 30.63 -4.95
C ALA A 98 24.64 31.56 -6.17
N LEU A 99 23.56 31.40 -6.95
CA LEU A 99 23.27 32.26 -8.11
C LEU A 99 22.95 33.71 -7.71
N GLU A 100 22.16 33.91 -6.65
CA GLU A 100 21.85 35.23 -6.09
C GLU A 100 23.12 35.95 -5.63
N ASN A 101 24.02 35.23 -4.94
CA ASN A 101 25.31 35.78 -4.49
C ASN A 101 26.20 36.19 -5.68
N VAL A 102 26.21 35.42 -6.76
CA VAL A 102 26.97 35.74 -7.99
C VAL A 102 26.36 36.95 -8.71
N GLN A 103 25.04 37.12 -8.72
CA GLN A 103 24.40 38.33 -9.28
C GLN A 103 24.64 39.58 -8.42
N GLY A 104 24.72 39.44 -7.10
CA GLY A 104 25.04 40.54 -6.18
C GLY A 104 26.51 40.98 -6.21
N GLN A 105 27.40 40.12 -6.72
CA GLN A 105 28.80 40.48 -6.99
C GLN A 105 28.89 41.06 -8.40
N ALA A 106 29.28 42.33 -8.48
CA ALA A 106 29.63 42.96 -9.75
C ALA A 106 30.66 42.10 -10.48
N ALA A 107 30.36 41.67 -11.71
CA ALA A 107 31.32 40.95 -12.53
C ALA A 107 32.64 41.75 -12.58
N ALA A 108 33.80 41.11 -12.60
CA ALA A 108 35.09 41.83 -12.67
C ALA A 108 35.19 42.78 -13.90
N ASN A 109 34.32 42.57 -14.88
CA ASN A 109 34.13 43.29 -16.13
C ASN A 109 32.80 44.06 -16.18
N SER A 110 32.11 44.25 -15.06
CA SER A 110 30.98 45.18 -14.95
C SER A 110 31.49 46.60 -15.16
N ALA A 111 30.86 47.35 -16.05
CA ALA A 111 31.35 48.68 -16.42
C ALA A 111 31.31 49.65 -15.24
N VAL A 112 32.46 50.23 -14.90
CA VAL A 112 32.64 51.29 -13.89
C VAL A 112 32.22 52.63 -14.49
N PHE A 113 30.95 52.82 -14.82
CA PHE A 113 30.46 54.15 -15.19
C PHE A 113 29.67 54.73 -14.02
N ASN A 114 30.37 55.53 -13.20
CA ASN A 114 29.75 56.52 -12.33
C ASN A 114 29.04 57.55 -13.21
N ALA A 115 27.72 57.62 -13.11
CA ALA A 115 26.96 58.76 -13.61
C ALA A 115 27.14 59.92 -12.61
N PHE A 116 27.47 61.08 -13.16
CA PHE A 116 27.69 62.37 -12.50
C PHE A 116 26.51 62.83 -11.65
#